data_AF-A0A534M9F2-F1
#
_entry.id   AF-A0A534M9F2-F1
#
_cell.length_a   1.000
_cell.length_b   1.000
_cell.length_c   1.000
_cell.angle_alpha   90.00
_cell.angle_beta   90.00
_cell.angle_gamma   90.00
#
_symmetry.space_group_name_H-M   'P 1'
#
loop_
_entity.id
_entity.type
_entity.pdbx_description
1 polymer ?
#
loop_
_entity_poly.entity_id
_entity_poly.type
_entity_poly.pdbx_seq_one_letter_code
_entity_poly.pdbx_strand_id
1 'polypeptide(L)'
;MPVEFSVAAYRFGHSMVRGEYELNDKVQNIPIFAKPPEEDLRGFRELPEGHVIQWARFFQFDESQLQVQPSRKIDSKLSFGISILPEAVAKEIHALAERDLKRGKALGIPSGQAIARAIGIPDDLILHPNHMKPLPEHLIKVFGRRTPLFFYVLKEAEVFSSGHRLGPTGGRIVAEVLIGLLRADPCSYLSVSPSWHPRAGEFGARKDGEFTVADLLRFAGVTIG
;
A
#
# COMPACT_ATOMS: atom_id res chain seq x y z
N MET A 1 4.15 -7.01 -17.14
CA MET A 1 3.66 -6.88 -15.76
C MET A 1 2.51 -7.86 -15.54
N PRO A 2 2.55 -8.75 -14.54
CA PRO A 2 1.45 -9.69 -14.26
C PRO A 2 0.14 -8.99 -13.86
N VAL A 3 -1.00 -9.59 -14.21
CA VAL A 3 -2.33 -9.01 -13.89
C VAL A 3 -2.63 -9.15 -12.39
N GLU A 4 -2.22 -10.26 -11.79
CA GLU A 4 -2.32 -10.55 -10.35
C GLU A 4 -1.64 -9.47 -9.51
N PHE A 5 -0.51 -8.96 -9.99
CA PHE A 5 0.21 -7.85 -9.37
C PHE A 5 -0.55 -6.54 -9.54
N SER A 6 -0.78 -6.12 -10.78
CA SER A 6 -1.23 -4.76 -11.12
C SER A 6 -2.67 -4.45 -10.73
N VAL A 7 -3.56 -5.44 -10.72
CA VAL A 7 -4.98 -5.20 -10.44
C VAL A 7 -5.49 -5.83 -9.14
N ALA A 8 -4.61 -6.48 -8.37
CA ALA A 8 -4.99 -7.08 -7.09
C ALA A 8 -3.90 -6.94 -6.02
N ALA A 9 -2.80 -7.69 -6.10
CA ALA A 9 -1.84 -7.78 -5.01
C ALA A 9 -1.21 -6.42 -4.68
N TYR A 10 -0.75 -5.66 -5.68
CA TYR A 10 -0.13 -4.34 -5.49
C TYR A 10 -1.12 -3.22 -5.18
N ARG A 11 -2.43 -3.53 -5.08
CA ARG A 11 -3.47 -2.60 -4.61
C ARG A 11 -3.67 -2.67 -3.10
N PHE A 12 -2.92 -3.50 -2.38
CA PHE A 12 -2.98 -3.59 -0.92
C PHE A 12 -2.83 -2.22 -0.23
N GLY A 13 -2.09 -1.29 -0.85
CA GLY A 13 -1.93 0.08 -0.37
C GLY A 13 -3.24 0.85 -0.19
N HIS A 14 -4.33 0.46 -0.87
CA HIS A 14 -5.64 1.08 -0.69
C HIS A 14 -6.15 0.95 0.76
N SER A 15 -5.89 -0.14 1.46
CA SER A 15 -6.29 -0.28 2.88
C SER A 15 -5.40 0.51 3.84
N MET A 16 -4.21 0.91 3.39
CA MET A 16 -3.21 1.61 4.20
C MET A 16 -3.46 3.13 4.27
N VAL A 17 -4.35 3.65 3.41
CA VAL A 17 -4.66 5.10 3.31
C VAL A 17 -5.40 5.57 4.57
N ARG A 18 -4.95 6.69 5.14
CA ARG A 18 -5.63 7.34 6.28
C ARG A 18 -6.81 8.19 5.77
N GLY A 19 -7.77 8.46 6.65
CA GLY A 19 -8.89 9.34 6.30
C GLY A 19 -8.47 10.79 6.18
N GLU A 20 -7.49 11.21 6.97
CA GLU A 20 -6.96 12.56 7.06
C GLU A 20 -5.48 12.52 7.44
N TYR A 21 -4.80 13.65 7.23
CA TYR A 21 -3.38 13.81 7.50
C TYR A 21 -3.06 15.17 8.15
N GLU A 22 -2.00 15.19 8.94
CA GLU A 22 -1.33 16.38 9.44
C GLU A 22 -0.18 16.71 8.49
N LEU A 23 -0.32 17.73 7.63
CA LEU A 23 0.76 18.08 6.69
C LEU A 23 1.86 18.86 7.39
N ASN A 24 1.49 19.83 8.22
CA ASN A 24 2.40 20.68 8.99
C ASN A 24 1.66 21.26 10.22
N ASP A 25 2.23 22.27 10.87
CA ASP A 25 1.65 22.93 12.04
C ASP A 25 0.38 23.75 11.72
N LYS A 26 0.23 24.23 10.49
CA LYS A 26 -0.90 25.06 10.04
C LYS A 26 -2.00 24.27 9.32
N VAL A 27 -1.62 23.24 8.57
CA VAL A 27 -2.55 22.41 7.78
C VAL A 27 -2.65 21.03 8.43
N GLN A 28 -3.72 20.87 9.21
CA GLN A 28 -3.99 19.76 10.10
C GLN A 28 -5.35 19.11 9.81
N ASN A 29 -5.52 17.83 10.13
CA ASN A 29 -6.74 17.05 9.89
C ASN A 29 -7.33 17.21 8.47
N ILE A 30 -6.47 17.36 7.46
CA ILE A 30 -6.96 17.54 6.08
C ILE A 30 -7.36 16.19 5.49
N PRO A 31 -8.62 16.03 5.03
CA PRO A 31 -9.10 14.75 4.53
C PRO A 31 -8.43 14.35 3.22
N ILE A 32 -8.32 13.05 2.96
CA ILE A 32 -7.82 12.54 1.68
C ILE A 32 -8.75 12.94 0.52
N PHE A 33 -10.06 12.87 0.77
CA PHE A 33 -11.13 13.29 -0.14
C PHE A 33 -12.30 13.87 0.66
N ALA A 34 -12.85 14.99 0.19
CA ALA A 34 -13.99 15.69 0.77
C ALA A 34 -15.05 16.06 -0.28
N LYS A 35 -16.20 16.58 0.16
CA LYS A 35 -17.22 17.13 -0.75
C LYS A 35 -16.99 18.63 -0.92
N PRO A 36 -17.08 19.20 -2.14
CA PRO A 36 -17.03 20.64 -2.32
C PRO A 36 -18.08 21.34 -1.43
N PRO A 37 -17.76 22.50 -0.83
CA PRO A 37 -16.54 23.31 -1.03
C PRO A 37 -15.37 22.97 -0.10
N GLU A 38 -15.43 21.88 0.67
CA GLU A 38 -14.38 21.51 1.62
C GLU A 38 -13.06 21.20 0.91
N GLU A 39 -11.94 21.63 1.51
CA GLU A 39 -10.60 21.33 1.04
C GLU A 39 -10.21 19.87 1.35
N ASP A 40 -9.39 19.28 0.47
CA ASP A 40 -8.84 17.94 0.64
C ASP A 40 -7.50 17.77 -0.09
N LEU A 41 -6.93 16.57 0.03
CA LEU A 41 -5.65 16.21 -0.60
C LEU A 41 -5.79 15.70 -2.04
N ARG A 42 -6.90 15.96 -2.74
CA ARG A 42 -7.03 15.51 -4.13
C ARG A 42 -5.98 16.20 -5.01
N GLY A 43 -5.34 15.40 -5.87
CA GLY A 43 -4.37 15.88 -6.86
C GLY A 43 -5.03 16.47 -8.12
N PHE A 44 -4.27 16.47 -9.22
CA PHE A 44 -4.67 17.04 -10.52
C PHE A 44 -5.02 18.53 -10.50
N ARG A 45 -4.42 19.25 -9.56
CA ARG A 45 -4.49 20.70 -9.39
C ARG A 45 -3.13 21.21 -8.90
N GLU A 46 -2.93 22.52 -8.97
CA GLU A 46 -1.80 23.17 -8.33
C GLU A 46 -1.80 22.88 -6.82
N LEU A 47 -0.61 22.71 -6.23
CA LEU A 47 -0.48 22.51 -4.80
C LEU A 47 -0.98 23.77 -4.07
N PRO A 48 -2.08 23.68 -3.29
CA PRO A 48 -2.58 24.84 -2.57
C PRO A 48 -1.54 25.40 -1.58
N GLU A 49 -1.60 26.70 -1.37
CA GLU A 49 -0.68 27.40 -0.49
C GLU A 49 -0.69 26.77 0.92
N GLY A 50 0.49 26.69 1.54
CA GLY A 50 0.64 26.13 2.88
C GLY A 50 0.55 24.60 2.97
N HIS A 51 0.24 23.86 1.89
CA HIS A 51 0.15 22.39 1.92
C HIS A 51 1.50 21.68 1.72
N VAL A 52 2.60 22.34 2.11
CA VAL A 52 3.94 21.75 2.08
C VAL A 52 4.06 20.74 3.23
N ILE A 53 4.55 19.55 2.91
CA ILE A 53 4.73 18.47 3.90
C ILE A 53 5.89 18.81 4.82
N GLN A 54 5.65 18.72 6.13
CA GLN A 54 6.66 18.65 7.17
C GLN A 54 7.02 17.18 7.41
N TRP A 55 8.12 16.72 6.83
CA TRP A 55 8.41 15.30 6.68
C TRP A 55 8.62 14.54 7.99
N ALA A 56 8.99 15.21 9.09
CA ALA A 56 9.06 14.55 10.39
C ALA A 56 7.70 14.13 10.98
N ARG A 57 6.57 14.50 10.34
CA ARG A 57 5.25 13.94 10.63
C ARG A 57 5.01 12.60 9.93
N PHE A 58 5.88 12.15 9.04
CA PHE A 58 5.72 10.95 8.21
C PHE A 58 6.85 9.94 8.38
N PHE A 59 8.07 10.41 8.62
CA PHE A 59 9.25 9.57 8.87
C PHE A 59 9.89 9.95 10.20
N GLN A 60 10.54 8.99 10.84
CA GLN A 60 11.27 9.22 12.08
C GLN A 60 12.58 9.97 11.78
N PHE A 61 12.80 11.07 12.49
CA PHE A 61 14.07 11.80 12.52
C PHE A 61 14.51 11.89 13.98
N ASP A 62 15.81 11.71 14.25
CA ASP A 62 16.33 11.70 15.63
C ASP A 62 16.28 13.11 16.25
N GLU A 63 16.36 14.12 15.39
CA GLU A 63 16.28 15.54 15.71
C GLU A 63 14.84 16.06 15.92
N SER A 64 13.81 15.24 15.66
CA SER A 64 12.41 15.65 15.76
C SER A 64 11.67 14.91 16.86
N GLN A 65 10.84 15.64 17.60
CA GLN A 65 9.92 15.10 18.60
C GLN A 65 8.48 15.01 18.08
N LEU A 66 8.25 15.30 16.80
CA LEU A 66 6.93 15.19 16.20
C LEU A 66 6.49 13.73 16.14
N GLN A 67 5.21 13.49 16.42
CA GLN A 67 4.62 12.17 16.26
C GLN A 67 4.44 11.86 14.78
N VAL A 68 4.98 10.71 14.36
CA VAL A 68 4.79 10.20 13.00
C VAL A 68 3.37 9.68 12.79
N GLN A 69 2.91 9.74 11.54
CA GLN A 69 1.59 9.28 11.11
C GLN A 69 1.73 7.99 10.30
N PRO A 70 1.95 6.83 10.95
CA PRO A 70 2.08 5.58 10.22
C PRO A 70 0.81 5.29 9.40
N SER A 71 0.98 4.55 8.31
CA SER A 71 -0.16 4.11 7.51
C SER A 71 -1.15 3.28 8.33
N ARG A 72 -2.37 3.12 7.81
CA ARG A 72 -3.29 2.10 8.34
C ARG A 72 -2.74 0.71 8.06
N LYS A 73 -3.32 -0.28 8.74
CA LYS A 73 -2.97 -1.70 8.59
C LYS A 73 -3.39 -2.22 7.22
N ILE A 74 -2.74 -3.31 6.79
CA ILE A 74 -3.19 -4.10 5.65
C ILE A 74 -4.29 -5.02 6.13
N ASP A 75 -5.55 -4.62 5.97
CA ASP A 75 -6.71 -5.39 6.40
C ASP A 75 -7.91 -5.23 5.46
N SER A 76 -8.98 -5.96 5.73
CA SER A 76 -10.19 -5.95 4.90
C SER A 76 -11.07 -4.68 5.04
N LYS A 77 -10.59 -3.65 5.75
CA LYS A 77 -11.29 -2.38 5.96
C LYS A 77 -10.65 -1.27 5.12
N LEU A 78 -11.48 -0.34 4.66
CA LEU A 78 -11.03 0.86 3.96
C LEU A 78 -11.43 2.10 4.77
N SER A 79 -10.63 3.16 4.66
CA SER A 79 -11.00 4.44 5.26
C SER A 79 -12.25 5.01 4.58
N PHE A 80 -13.03 5.79 5.33
CA PHE A 80 -14.27 6.37 4.82
C PHE A 80 -14.02 7.27 3.60
N GLY A 81 -12.95 8.06 3.61
CA GLY A 81 -12.59 8.98 2.52
C GLY A 81 -12.40 8.30 1.16
N ILE A 82 -11.98 7.03 1.12
CA ILE A 82 -11.83 6.27 -0.14
C ILE A 82 -13.04 5.38 -0.47
N SER A 83 -14.05 5.37 0.40
CA SER A 83 -15.30 4.61 0.19
C SER A 83 -16.26 5.34 -0.74
N ILE A 84 -16.15 6.67 -0.84
CA ILE A 84 -16.91 7.52 -1.76
C ILE A 84 -15.95 8.50 -2.43
N LEU A 85 -15.45 8.11 -3.60
CA LEU A 85 -14.54 8.93 -4.39
C LEU A 85 -15.30 10.10 -5.04
N PRO A 86 -14.75 11.33 -5.02
CA PRO A 86 -15.31 12.47 -5.75
C PRO A 86 -15.45 12.18 -7.25
N GLU A 87 -16.38 12.84 -7.93
CA GLU A 87 -16.63 12.62 -9.37
C GLU A 87 -15.41 12.90 -10.25
N ALA A 88 -14.59 13.88 -9.84
CA ALA A 88 -13.30 14.17 -10.47
C ALA A 88 -12.31 13.00 -10.42
N VAL A 89 -12.47 12.09 -9.46
CA VAL A 89 -11.63 10.90 -9.25
C VAL A 89 -12.28 9.65 -9.87
N ALA A 90 -13.61 9.53 -9.79
CA ALA A 90 -14.35 8.42 -10.36
C ALA A 90 -15.75 8.83 -10.84
N LYS A 91 -16.05 8.58 -12.12
CA LYS A 91 -17.31 9.01 -12.78
C LYS A 91 -18.53 8.10 -12.54
N GLU A 92 -18.32 6.82 -12.26
CA GLU A 92 -19.42 5.82 -12.21
C GLU A 92 -19.43 5.05 -10.88
N ILE A 93 -18.33 4.34 -10.60
CA ILE A 93 -18.19 3.55 -9.37
C ILE A 93 -17.34 4.36 -8.41
N HIS A 94 -17.99 4.93 -7.41
CA HIS A 94 -17.35 5.76 -6.40
C HIS A 94 -16.65 4.95 -5.31
N ALA A 95 -16.97 3.67 -5.13
CA ALA A 95 -16.31 2.82 -4.14
C ALA A 95 -15.05 2.16 -4.71
N LEU A 96 -13.89 2.47 -4.14
CA LEU A 96 -12.60 1.93 -4.62
C LEU A 96 -12.56 0.39 -4.58
N ALA A 97 -13.07 -0.22 -3.50
CA ALA A 97 -13.14 -1.68 -3.37
C ALA A 97 -13.97 -2.33 -4.49
N GLU A 98 -15.09 -1.71 -4.85
CA GLU A 98 -15.98 -2.24 -5.88
C GLU A 98 -15.29 -2.20 -7.25
N ARG A 99 -14.54 -1.12 -7.54
CA ARG A 99 -13.73 -1.00 -8.76
C ARG A 99 -12.68 -2.11 -8.82
N ASP A 100 -11.97 -2.36 -7.73
CA ASP A 100 -10.94 -3.39 -7.66
C ASP A 100 -11.53 -4.79 -7.92
N LEU A 101 -12.65 -5.11 -7.28
CA LEU A 101 -13.35 -6.39 -7.47
C LEU A 101 -13.89 -6.57 -8.89
N LYS A 102 -14.55 -5.55 -9.45
CA LYS A 102 -15.07 -5.59 -10.83
C LYS A 102 -13.94 -5.69 -11.85
N ARG A 103 -12.82 -4.98 -11.64
CA ARG A 103 -11.66 -5.05 -12.52
C ARG A 103 -11.02 -6.44 -12.50
N GLY A 104 -10.84 -7.03 -11.32
CA GLY A 104 -10.34 -8.40 -11.18
C GLY A 104 -11.23 -9.42 -11.89
N LYS A 105 -12.56 -9.29 -11.75
CA LYS A 105 -13.53 -10.13 -12.47
C LYS A 105 -13.44 -9.95 -13.98
N ALA A 106 -13.38 -8.72 -14.47
CA ALA A 106 -13.31 -8.41 -15.90
C ALA A 106 -12.05 -8.98 -16.58
N LEU A 107 -10.93 -9.06 -15.84
CA LEU A 107 -9.68 -9.65 -16.31
C LEU A 107 -9.57 -11.16 -16.05
N GLY A 108 -10.60 -11.79 -15.49
CA GLY A 108 -10.64 -13.24 -15.28
C GLY A 108 -9.63 -13.76 -14.25
N ILE A 109 -9.25 -12.94 -13.27
CA ILE A 109 -8.19 -13.31 -12.32
C ILE A 109 -8.64 -14.47 -11.43
N PRO A 110 -7.79 -15.50 -11.23
CA PRO A 110 -8.13 -16.61 -10.34
C PRO A 110 -8.31 -16.15 -8.88
N SER A 111 -9.03 -16.95 -8.09
CA SER A 111 -9.16 -16.69 -6.66
C SER A 111 -7.82 -16.80 -5.93
N GLY A 112 -7.67 -16.11 -4.80
CA GLY A 112 -6.45 -16.17 -4.00
C GLY A 112 -6.06 -17.60 -3.59
N GLN A 113 -7.01 -18.45 -3.19
CA GLN A 113 -6.73 -19.86 -2.91
C GLN A 113 -6.22 -20.64 -4.13
N ALA A 114 -6.69 -20.31 -5.34
CA ALA A 114 -6.25 -20.98 -6.56
C ALA A 114 -4.81 -20.60 -6.89
N ILE A 115 -4.48 -19.31 -6.75
CA ILE A 115 -3.11 -18.81 -6.95
C ILE A 115 -2.17 -19.37 -5.89
N ALA A 116 -2.57 -19.34 -4.61
CA ALA A 116 -1.78 -19.87 -3.51
C ALA A 116 -1.39 -21.34 -3.75
N ARG A 117 -2.35 -22.18 -4.18
CA ARG A 117 -2.05 -23.58 -4.56
C ARG A 117 -1.15 -23.67 -5.80
N ALA A 118 -1.40 -22.87 -6.83
CA ALA A 118 -0.62 -22.89 -8.06
C ALA A 118 0.86 -22.51 -7.84
N ILE A 119 1.14 -21.59 -6.90
CA ILE A 119 2.51 -21.18 -6.54
C ILE A 119 3.09 -22.02 -5.38
N GLY A 120 2.37 -23.05 -4.92
CA GLY A 120 2.85 -23.99 -3.90
C GLY A 120 2.90 -23.45 -2.48
N ILE A 121 1.99 -22.53 -2.10
CA ILE A 121 1.82 -22.14 -0.70
C ILE A 121 1.28 -23.35 0.11
N PRO A 122 1.88 -23.68 1.27
CA PRO A 122 1.37 -24.72 2.17
C PRO A 122 -0.10 -24.47 2.57
N ASP A 123 -0.91 -25.53 2.69
CA ASP A 123 -2.36 -25.40 2.89
C ASP A 123 -2.75 -24.74 4.22
N ASP A 124 -1.92 -24.88 5.26
CA ASP A 124 -2.06 -24.20 6.55
C ASP A 124 -1.85 -22.67 6.46
N LEU A 125 -1.19 -22.21 5.39
CA LEU A 125 -0.98 -20.81 5.06
C LEU A 125 -1.98 -20.28 4.01
N ILE A 126 -2.99 -21.07 3.64
CA ILE A 126 -4.06 -20.65 2.72
C ILE A 126 -5.31 -20.23 3.52
N LEU A 127 -6.00 -19.18 3.08
CA LEU A 127 -7.26 -18.79 3.71
C LEU A 127 -8.39 -19.82 3.50
N HIS A 128 -8.98 -20.23 4.62
CA HIS A 128 -10.10 -21.16 4.72
C HIS A 128 -11.37 -20.47 5.24
N PRO A 129 -12.56 -21.11 5.20
CA PRO A 129 -13.82 -20.48 5.63
C PRO A 129 -13.81 -19.87 7.03
N ASN A 130 -13.10 -20.48 7.98
CA ASN A 130 -13.00 -19.95 9.35
C ASN A 130 -12.30 -18.58 9.41
N HIS A 131 -11.38 -18.31 8.49
CA HIS A 131 -10.68 -17.03 8.39
C HIS A 131 -11.55 -15.92 7.80
N MET A 132 -12.71 -16.26 7.20
CA MET A 132 -13.61 -15.28 6.59
C MET A 132 -14.58 -14.63 7.57
N LYS A 133 -14.57 -15.04 8.85
CA LYS A 133 -15.38 -14.36 9.87
C LYS A 133 -14.92 -12.90 10.06
N PRO A 134 -15.83 -11.97 10.36
CA PRO A 134 -17.25 -12.15 10.63
C PRO A 134 -18.17 -11.95 9.40
N LEU A 135 -17.72 -12.26 8.18
CA LEU A 135 -18.59 -12.12 6.99
C LEU A 135 -19.89 -12.94 7.15
N PRO A 136 -21.01 -12.51 6.54
CA PRO A 136 -22.24 -13.30 6.48
C PRO A 136 -22.01 -14.73 5.98
N GLU A 137 -22.77 -15.70 6.49
CA GLU A 137 -22.57 -17.12 6.18
C GLU A 137 -22.58 -17.43 4.68
N HIS A 138 -23.46 -16.77 3.92
CA HIS A 138 -23.54 -16.95 2.47
C HIS A 138 -22.25 -16.50 1.76
N LEU A 139 -21.60 -15.43 2.24
CA LEU A 139 -20.30 -15.00 1.73
C LEU A 139 -19.19 -15.94 2.19
N ILE A 140 -19.20 -16.43 3.43
CA ILE A 140 -18.22 -17.42 3.91
C ILE A 140 -18.24 -18.67 3.04
N LYS A 141 -19.42 -19.17 2.63
CA LYS A 141 -19.53 -20.34 1.74
C LYS A 141 -18.82 -20.14 0.39
N VAL A 142 -18.85 -18.91 -0.14
CA VAL A 142 -18.21 -18.58 -1.43
C VAL A 142 -16.74 -18.17 -1.23
N PHE A 143 -16.50 -17.13 -0.45
CA PHE A 143 -15.17 -16.56 -0.24
C PHE A 143 -14.27 -17.45 0.59
N GLY A 144 -14.79 -18.37 1.40
CA GLY A 144 -13.96 -19.37 2.09
C GLY A 144 -13.26 -20.35 1.14
N ARG A 145 -13.68 -20.41 -0.14
CA ARG A 145 -13.12 -21.33 -1.14
C ARG A 145 -12.58 -20.61 -2.38
N ARG A 146 -13.20 -19.50 -2.77
CA ARG A 146 -12.90 -18.74 -4.00
C ARG A 146 -12.95 -17.24 -3.72
N THR A 147 -12.06 -16.76 -2.87
CA THR A 147 -11.98 -15.32 -2.56
C THR A 147 -11.41 -14.54 -3.77
N PRO A 148 -12.00 -13.41 -4.17
CA PRO A 148 -11.36 -12.49 -5.11
C PRO A 148 -9.96 -12.09 -4.63
N LEU A 149 -8.96 -12.11 -5.53
CA LEU A 149 -7.55 -11.97 -5.14
C LEU A 149 -7.24 -10.69 -4.35
N PHE A 150 -7.80 -9.54 -4.74
CA PHE A 150 -7.62 -8.29 -4.01
C PHE A 150 -8.04 -8.41 -2.54
N PHE A 151 -9.26 -8.90 -2.29
CA PHE A 151 -9.76 -9.11 -0.93
C PHE A 151 -8.97 -10.21 -0.20
N TYR A 152 -8.56 -11.26 -0.91
CA TYR A 152 -7.74 -12.33 -0.35
C TYR A 152 -6.44 -11.77 0.22
N VAL A 153 -5.70 -10.95 -0.54
CA VAL A 153 -4.40 -10.39 -0.10
C VAL A 153 -4.57 -9.53 1.16
N LEU A 154 -5.62 -8.73 1.25
CA LEU A 154 -5.93 -7.94 2.43
C LEU A 154 -6.27 -8.81 3.64
N LYS A 155 -7.15 -9.81 3.45
CA LYS A 155 -7.55 -10.70 4.54
C LYS A 155 -6.42 -11.63 4.97
N GLU A 156 -5.54 -12.01 4.05
CA GLU A 156 -4.35 -12.82 4.31
C GLU A 156 -3.37 -12.07 5.21
N ALA A 157 -3.12 -10.79 4.93
CA ALA A 157 -2.30 -9.93 5.78
C ALA A 157 -2.93 -9.71 7.17
N GLU A 158 -4.25 -9.53 7.24
CA GLU A 158 -4.99 -9.41 8.49
C GLU A 158 -4.82 -10.66 9.38
N VAL A 159 -4.97 -11.85 8.79
CA VAL A 159 -4.97 -13.13 9.50
C VAL A 159 -3.56 -13.57 9.92
N PHE A 160 -2.60 -13.55 9.00
CA PHE A 160 -1.27 -14.13 9.25
C PHE A 160 -0.25 -13.14 9.79
N SER A 161 -0.50 -11.84 9.69
CA SER A 161 0.46 -10.79 10.07
C SER A 161 -0.18 -9.66 10.88
N SER A 162 -1.44 -9.80 11.31
CA SER A 162 -2.18 -8.74 12.02
C SER A 162 -2.17 -7.40 11.26
N GLY A 163 -2.06 -7.47 9.94
CA GLY A 163 -2.01 -6.35 8.99
C GLY A 163 -0.70 -5.55 8.97
N HIS A 164 0.39 -6.04 9.58
CA HIS A 164 1.68 -5.33 9.58
C HIS A 164 2.51 -5.56 8.31
N ARG A 165 2.27 -6.67 7.61
CA ARG A 165 2.97 -7.07 6.38
C ARG A 165 2.02 -7.86 5.49
N LEU A 166 2.32 -7.91 4.19
CA LEU A 166 1.64 -8.82 3.27
C LEU A 166 1.78 -10.27 3.74
N GLY A 167 0.74 -11.07 3.46
CA GLY A 167 0.74 -12.49 3.73
C GLY A 167 1.51 -13.31 2.68
N PRO A 168 1.55 -14.65 2.82
CA PRO A 168 2.36 -15.52 1.98
C PRO A 168 2.12 -15.37 0.47
N THR A 169 0.86 -15.37 0.03
CA THR A 169 0.48 -15.28 -1.39
C THR A 169 0.69 -13.86 -1.91
N GLY A 170 0.14 -12.86 -1.23
CA GLY A 170 0.25 -11.47 -1.66
C GLY A 170 1.70 -10.97 -1.66
N GLY A 171 2.46 -11.32 -0.62
CA GLY A 171 3.87 -10.98 -0.47
C GLY A 171 4.72 -11.63 -1.56
N ARG A 172 4.46 -12.90 -1.90
CA ARG A 172 5.19 -13.59 -2.96
C ARG A 172 4.93 -12.97 -4.34
N ILE A 173 3.68 -12.66 -4.68
CA ILE A 173 3.34 -11.96 -5.94
C ILE A 173 4.09 -10.64 -6.05
N VAL A 174 4.07 -9.81 -4.99
CA VAL A 174 4.72 -8.50 -5.00
C VAL A 174 6.24 -8.64 -5.08
N ALA A 175 6.84 -9.51 -4.26
CA ALA A 175 8.29 -9.69 -4.22
C ALA A 175 8.85 -10.25 -5.53
N GLU A 176 8.22 -11.28 -6.12
CA GLU A 176 8.68 -11.88 -7.37
C GLU A 176 8.66 -10.88 -8.53
N VAL A 177 7.66 -10.00 -8.59
CA VAL A 177 7.62 -8.93 -9.61
C VAL A 177 8.74 -7.91 -9.40
N LEU A 178 8.93 -7.39 -8.19
CA LEU A 178 9.98 -6.39 -7.93
C LEU A 178 11.39 -6.97 -8.15
N ILE A 179 11.64 -8.18 -7.66
CA ILE A 179 12.91 -8.88 -7.87
C ILE A 179 13.11 -9.19 -9.36
N GLY A 180 12.06 -9.62 -10.05
CA GLY A 180 12.10 -9.88 -11.49
C GLY A 180 12.46 -8.64 -12.31
N LEU A 181 11.87 -7.49 -11.98
CA LEU A 181 12.20 -6.21 -12.61
C LEU A 181 13.68 -5.84 -12.38
N LEU A 182 14.15 -5.91 -11.13
CA LEU A 182 15.55 -5.60 -10.81
C LEU A 182 16.54 -6.53 -11.53
N ARG A 183 16.24 -7.82 -11.64
CA ARG A 183 17.10 -8.79 -12.34
C ARG A 183 17.07 -8.65 -13.86
N ALA A 184 15.93 -8.24 -14.43
CA ALA A 184 15.76 -8.10 -15.88
C ALA A 184 16.31 -6.76 -16.41
N ASP A 185 16.48 -5.77 -15.55
CA ASP A 185 17.01 -4.47 -15.93
C ASP A 185 18.56 -4.47 -15.94
N PRO A 186 19.21 -4.34 -17.11
CA PRO A 186 20.67 -4.30 -17.21
C PRO A 186 21.27 -3.03 -16.59
N CYS A 187 20.47 -1.99 -16.36
CA CYS A 187 20.88 -0.75 -15.70
C CYS A 187 20.61 -0.78 -14.18
N SER A 188 20.02 -1.85 -13.64
CA SER A 188 19.79 -1.95 -12.20
C SER A 188 21.11 -2.03 -11.43
N TYR A 189 21.12 -1.55 -10.19
CA TYR A 189 22.34 -1.59 -9.37
C TYR A 189 22.85 -3.03 -9.16
N LEU A 190 21.96 -4.03 -9.17
CA LEU A 190 22.35 -5.45 -9.10
C LEU A 190 23.20 -5.88 -10.31
N SER A 191 23.02 -5.23 -11.46
CA SER A 191 23.75 -5.49 -12.70
C SER A 191 24.99 -4.61 -12.81
N VAL A 192 24.84 -3.29 -12.59
CA VAL A 192 25.92 -2.31 -12.85
C VAL A 192 26.91 -2.16 -11.69
N SER A 193 26.48 -2.44 -10.46
CA SER A 193 27.33 -2.30 -9.26
C SER A 193 26.85 -3.24 -8.13
N PRO A 194 26.99 -4.57 -8.31
CA PRO A 194 26.42 -5.58 -7.41
C PRO A 194 26.98 -5.54 -5.98
N SER A 195 28.17 -4.98 -5.79
CA SER A 195 28.80 -4.81 -4.48
C SER A 195 28.57 -3.42 -3.89
N TRP A 196 27.77 -2.56 -4.55
CA TRP A 196 27.46 -1.25 -4.02
C TRP A 196 26.66 -1.37 -2.73
N HIS A 197 27.05 -0.57 -1.76
CA HIS A 197 26.30 -0.35 -0.53
C HIS A 197 26.37 1.13 -0.17
N PRO A 198 25.36 1.67 0.52
CA PRO A 198 25.44 3.00 1.11
C PRO A 198 26.69 3.12 1.98
N ARG A 199 27.38 4.27 1.93
CA ARG A 199 28.50 4.60 2.82
C ARG A 199 28.17 5.84 3.64
N ALA A 200 28.54 5.82 4.91
CA ALA A 200 28.33 6.95 5.80
C ALA A 200 28.94 8.23 5.20
N GLY A 201 28.15 9.31 5.18
CA GLY A 201 28.52 10.59 4.58
C GLY A 201 28.17 10.73 3.09
N GLU A 202 27.82 9.66 2.39
CA GLU A 202 27.39 9.71 0.98
C GLU A 202 25.87 9.77 0.86
N PHE A 203 25.35 10.68 0.02
CA PHE A 203 23.93 10.79 -0.32
C PHE A 203 22.98 10.89 0.90
N GLY A 204 23.47 11.37 2.04
CA GLY A 204 22.72 11.48 3.29
C GLY A 204 22.76 10.24 4.19
N ALA A 205 23.40 9.14 3.78
CA ALA A 205 23.54 7.94 4.60
C ALA A 205 24.33 8.23 5.89
N ARG A 206 23.81 7.78 7.03
CA ARG A 206 24.42 8.02 8.35
C ARG A 206 25.31 6.88 8.84
N LYS A 207 25.13 5.68 8.27
CA LYS A 207 25.87 4.46 8.61
C LYS A 207 26.14 3.66 7.34
N ASP A 208 27.25 2.93 7.33
CA ASP A 208 27.57 2.03 6.24
C ASP A 208 26.51 0.92 6.13
N GLY A 209 26.07 0.63 4.91
CA GLY A 209 25.11 -0.42 4.61
C GLY A 209 23.64 -0.10 4.94
N GLU A 210 23.36 1.05 5.57
CA GLU A 210 21.99 1.48 5.91
C GLU A 210 21.61 2.73 5.11
N PHE A 211 20.43 2.70 4.49
CA PHE A 211 19.85 3.87 3.82
C PHE A 211 18.33 3.86 3.96
N THR A 212 17.79 4.91 4.56
CA THR A 212 16.36 5.07 4.82
C THR A 212 15.78 6.22 4.01
N VAL A 213 14.45 6.31 3.96
CA VAL A 213 13.78 7.47 3.35
C VAL A 213 14.13 8.76 4.09
N ALA A 214 14.36 8.72 5.41
CA ALA A 214 14.79 9.89 6.17
C ALA A 214 16.16 10.41 5.71
N ASP A 215 17.08 9.52 5.34
CA ASP A 215 18.40 9.89 4.81
C ASP A 215 18.27 10.57 3.43
N LEU A 216 17.41 10.03 2.56
CA LEU A 216 17.09 10.65 1.27
C LEU A 216 16.48 12.05 1.43
N LEU A 217 15.55 12.21 2.38
CA LEU A 217 14.89 13.50 2.63
C LEU A 217 15.89 14.53 3.17
N ARG A 218 16.79 14.14 4.08
CA ARG A 218 17.90 15.01 4.52
C ARG A 218 18.78 15.43 3.36
N PHE A 219 19.19 14.48 2.51
CA PHE A 219 20.01 14.76 1.34
C PHE A 219 19.34 15.73 0.36
N ALA A 220 18.03 15.59 0.17
CA ALA A 220 17.24 16.47 -0.68
C ALA A 220 17.01 17.88 -0.10
N GLY A 221 17.34 18.12 1.18
CA GLY A 221 17.18 19.43 1.81
C GLY A 221 15.72 19.87 1.98
N VAL A 222 14.78 18.92 2.11
CA VAL A 222 13.36 19.22 2.30
C VAL A 222 13.04 19.66 3.73
N THR A 223 11.87 20.24 3.94
CA THR A 223 11.37 20.63 5.27
C THR A 223 11.15 19.41 6.18
N ILE A 224 12.02 19.23 7.17
CA ILE A 224 11.91 18.15 8.17
C ILE A 224 11.14 18.62 9.39
N GLY A 225 11.53 19.77 9.96
CA GLY A 225 10.94 20.40 11.14
C GLY A 225 10.40 21.78 10.82
#